data_AF-A0A3D4PHW6-F1
#
_entry.id   AF-A0A3D4PHW6-F1
#
_cell.length_a   1.000
_cell.length_b   1.000
_cell.length_c   1.000
_cell.angle_alpha   90.00
_cell.angle_beta   90.00
_cell.angle_gamma   90.00
#
_symmetry.space_group_name_H-M   'P 1'
#
loop_
_entity.id
_entity.type
_entity.pdbx_description
1 polymer ?
#
loop_
_entity_poly.entity_id
_entity_poly.type
_entity_poly.pdbx_seq_one_letter_code
_entity_poly.pdbx_strand_id
1 'polypeptide(L)'
;MSDLIPVHGGLSEPVCRTVPAADVESFKSEAASLTKVPMTAADLSSVYRIADGTLSPLEGPMDSATYNRVLDESVIENDGKKYAWTIPISFPVTSELAGKLSSGQKVALTCPEGNIVGTLDISDVFEWDKPRYLKSVYGTDRTDHPGADMVLVNDADKTHLLGGTLMALPQPKNSSFGQYVLSPRETRKLVADKGWDAVVAFQTRNPL
;
A
#
# COMPACT_ATOMS: atom_id res chain seq x y z
N MET A 1 16.67 20.61 15.47
CA MET A 1 15.89 19.45 15.00
C MET A 1 16.92 18.36 14.79
N SER A 2 16.77 17.19 15.41
CA SER A 2 17.71 16.09 15.15
C SER A 2 17.67 15.80 13.64
N ASP A 3 18.85 15.66 13.04
CA ASP A 3 19.03 15.34 11.61
C ASP A 3 18.63 13.87 11.38
N LEU A 4 17.35 13.56 11.54
CA LEU A 4 16.82 12.24 11.25
C LEU A 4 17.08 11.91 9.77
N ILE A 5 17.36 10.64 9.50
CA ILE A 5 17.54 10.17 8.13
C ILE A 5 16.35 10.61 7.26
N PRO A 6 16.60 11.11 6.02
CA PRO A 6 15.54 11.47 5.10
C PRO A 6 14.56 10.31 4.88
N VAL A 7 13.31 10.64 4.59
CA VAL A 7 12.33 9.63 4.18
C VAL A 7 12.67 9.16 2.76
N HIS A 8 12.41 7.89 2.48
CA HIS A 8 12.59 7.32 1.15
C HIS A 8 11.82 8.14 0.09
N GLY A 9 12.39 8.25 -1.11
CA GLY A 9 11.90 9.21 -2.12
C GLY A 9 12.49 10.62 -1.98
N GLY A 10 13.41 10.86 -1.04
CA GLY A 10 14.01 12.19 -0.83
C GLY A 10 13.11 13.16 -0.09
N LEU A 11 12.09 12.63 0.60
CA LEU A 11 11.08 13.42 1.31
C LEU A 11 11.59 13.85 2.69
N SER A 12 11.12 15.00 3.16
CA SER A 12 11.37 15.47 4.53
C SER A 12 10.47 14.79 5.56
N GLU A 13 9.26 14.39 5.16
CA GLU A 13 8.25 13.79 6.02
C GLU A 13 7.58 12.59 5.34
N PRO A 14 7.08 11.59 6.10
CA PRO A 14 6.31 10.50 5.52
C PRO A 14 5.05 11.03 4.83
N VAL A 15 4.76 10.48 3.64
CA VAL A 15 3.51 10.73 2.91
C VAL A 15 2.34 10.35 3.82
N CYS A 16 1.32 11.20 3.92
CA CYS A 16 0.13 10.90 4.72
C CYS A 16 -1.09 10.91 3.80
N ARG A 17 -1.69 9.74 3.60
CA ARG A 17 -2.96 9.56 2.89
C ARG A 17 -4.09 9.16 3.85
N THR A 18 -3.96 9.51 5.12
CA THR A 18 -4.97 9.26 6.13
C THR A 18 -5.98 10.41 6.16
N VAL A 19 -7.27 10.09 6.17
CA VAL A 19 -8.35 11.08 6.30
C VAL A 19 -8.26 11.76 7.67
N PRO A 20 -8.20 13.10 7.74
CA PRO A 20 -8.19 13.83 9.00
C PRO A 20 -9.43 13.54 9.84
N ALA A 21 -9.28 13.53 11.16
CA ALA A 21 -10.39 13.21 12.08
C ALA A 21 -11.63 14.10 11.89
N ALA A 22 -11.43 15.37 11.50
CA ALA A 22 -12.51 16.31 11.23
C ALA A 22 -13.35 15.96 9.98
N ASP A 23 -12.78 15.20 9.04
CA ASP A 23 -13.38 14.94 7.72
C ASP A 23 -13.96 13.51 7.60
N VAL A 24 -13.82 12.68 8.65
CA VAL A 24 -14.19 11.26 8.62
C VAL A 24 -15.65 11.03 8.25
N GLU A 25 -16.58 11.79 8.83
CA GLU A 25 -18.01 11.57 8.61
C GLU A 25 -18.44 12.00 7.19
N SER A 26 -17.93 13.14 6.70
CA SER A 26 -18.15 13.56 5.31
C SER A 26 -17.52 12.57 4.32
N PHE A 27 -16.31 12.09 4.60
CA PHE A 27 -15.61 11.10 3.78
C PHE A 27 -16.41 9.80 3.66
N LYS A 28 -16.92 9.26 4.78
CA LYS A 28 -17.76 8.05 4.77
C LYS A 28 -19.04 8.27 3.98
N SER A 29 -19.69 9.43 4.13
CA SER A 29 -20.93 9.75 3.42
C SER A 29 -20.72 9.82 1.91
N GLU A 30 -19.64 10.46 1.45
CA GLU A 30 -19.28 10.49 0.03
C GLU A 30 -18.99 9.08 -0.48
N ALA A 31 -18.09 8.37 0.22
CA ALA A 31 -17.65 7.04 -0.15
C ALA A 31 -18.79 6.01 -0.19
N ALA A 32 -19.86 6.19 0.59
CA ALA A 32 -21.03 5.31 0.62
C ALA A 32 -21.69 5.16 -0.76
N SER A 33 -21.71 6.22 -1.56
CA SER A 33 -22.32 6.24 -2.91
C SER A 33 -21.43 5.65 -4.01
N LEU A 34 -20.13 5.49 -3.76
CA LEU A 34 -19.17 5.01 -4.76
C LEU A 34 -19.28 3.51 -5.00
N THR A 35 -18.91 3.08 -6.21
CA THR A 35 -18.64 1.68 -6.55
C THR A 35 -17.66 1.09 -5.54
N LYS A 36 -17.96 -0.12 -5.04
CA LYS A 36 -17.13 -0.79 -4.03
C LYS A 36 -16.11 -1.70 -4.68
N VAL A 37 -14.87 -1.62 -4.20
CA VAL A 37 -13.80 -2.56 -4.52
C VAL A 37 -13.40 -3.27 -3.22
N PRO A 38 -13.67 -4.58 -3.08
CA PRO A 38 -13.35 -5.33 -1.89
C PRO A 38 -11.85 -5.61 -1.82
N MET A 39 -11.25 -5.34 -0.66
CA MET A 39 -9.85 -5.65 -0.36
C MET A 39 -9.74 -6.97 0.41
N THR A 40 -8.73 -7.76 0.07
CA THR A 40 -8.34 -8.89 0.91
C THR A 40 -7.73 -8.38 2.23
N ALA A 41 -7.55 -9.26 3.21
CA ALA A 41 -6.85 -8.89 4.44
C ALA A 41 -5.38 -8.48 4.17
N ALA A 42 -4.75 -9.06 3.14
CA ALA A 42 -3.40 -8.70 2.72
C ALA A 42 -3.35 -7.31 2.10
N ASP A 43 -4.24 -7.02 1.14
CA ASP A 43 -4.31 -5.70 0.48
C ASP A 43 -4.70 -4.59 1.45
N LEU A 44 -5.58 -4.91 2.41
CA LEU A 44 -5.96 -3.98 3.46
C LEU A 44 -4.75 -3.53 4.30
N SER A 45 -3.77 -4.41 4.53
CA SER A 45 -2.51 -4.03 5.17
C SER A 45 -1.77 -2.98 4.33
N SER A 46 -1.67 -3.19 3.01
CA SER A 46 -1.04 -2.23 2.09
C SER A 46 -1.78 -0.88 2.06
N VAL A 47 -3.11 -0.88 2.08
CA VAL A 47 -3.93 0.36 2.18
C VAL A 47 -3.49 1.17 3.40
N TYR A 48 -3.41 0.56 4.58
CA TYR A 48 -3.02 1.27 5.80
C TYR A 48 -1.54 1.69 5.82
N ARG A 49 -0.63 0.86 5.28
CA ARG A 49 0.81 1.17 5.20
C ARG A 49 1.15 2.26 4.19
N ILE A 50 0.37 2.39 3.13
CA ILE A 50 0.44 3.55 2.25
C ILE A 50 -0.11 4.78 2.98
N ALA A 51 -1.28 4.64 3.64
CA ALA A 51 -1.95 5.76 4.27
C ALA A 51 -1.20 6.42 5.43
N ASP A 52 -0.48 5.62 6.23
CA ASP A 52 0.34 6.12 7.35
C ASP A 52 1.76 6.55 6.96
N GLY A 53 2.13 6.35 5.69
CA GLY A 53 3.43 6.73 5.14
C GLY A 53 4.53 5.70 5.30
N THR A 54 4.23 4.49 5.78
CA THR A 54 5.23 3.40 5.88
C THR A 54 5.81 3.07 4.51
N LEU A 55 4.98 3.16 3.47
CA LEU A 55 5.35 2.91 2.07
C LEU A 55 5.66 4.19 1.29
N SER A 56 6.11 5.25 1.97
CA SER A 56 6.58 6.48 1.29
C SER A 56 7.69 6.15 0.25
N PRO A 57 7.69 6.77 -0.94
CA PRO A 57 6.88 7.91 -1.37
C PRO A 57 5.54 7.54 -2.02
N LEU A 58 5.07 6.29 -1.95
CA LEU A 58 3.82 5.91 -2.59
C LEU A 58 2.63 6.66 -2.01
N GLU A 59 1.76 7.15 -2.89
CA GLU A 59 0.47 7.75 -2.53
C GLU A 59 -0.72 6.81 -2.77
N GLY A 60 -0.45 5.62 -3.30
CA GLY A 60 -1.46 4.64 -3.66
C GLY A 60 -0.86 3.42 -4.36
N PRO A 61 -1.71 2.51 -4.84
CA PRO A 61 -1.25 1.40 -5.67
C PRO A 61 -0.64 1.92 -6.98
N MET A 62 0.41 1.25 -7.44
CA MET A 62 1.15 1.59 -8.65
C MET A 62 0.27 1.45 -9.90
N ASP A 63 0.41 2.40 -10.83
CA ASP A 63 -0.05 2.23 -12.21
C ASP A 63 0.82 1.22 -12.97
N SER A 64 0.41 0.84 -14.18
CA SER A 64 1.14 -0.15 -14.98
C SER A 64 2.57 0.29 -15.26
N ALA A 65 2.82 1.58 -15.52
CA ALA A 65 4.16 2.08 -15.80
C ALA A 65 5.11 1.91 -14.61
N THR A 66 4.66 2.31 -13.42
CA THR A 66 5.43 2.20 -12.18
C THR A 66 5.60 0.74 -11.76
N TYR A 67 4.53 -0.05 -11.86
CA TYR A 67 4.53 -1.48 -11.54
C TYR A 67 5.55 -2.25 -12.39
N ASN A 68 5.53 -2.04 -13.71
CA ASN A 68 6.46 -2.69 -14.63
C ASN A 68 7.90 -2.21 -14.41
N ARG A 69 8.13 -0.94 -14.11
CA ARG A 69 9.47 -0.44 -13.78
C ARG A 69 10.05 -1.12 -12.55
N VAL A 70 9.23 -1.35 -11.52
CA VAL A 70 9.68 -2.08 -10.34
C VAL A 70 10.06 -3.52 -10.69
N LEU A 71 9.27 -4.20 -11.53
CA LEU A 71 9.58 -5.57 -11.98
C LEU A 71 10.88 -5.66 -12.80
N ASP A 72 11.19 -4.63 -13.59
CA ASP A 72 12.31 -4.65 -14.54
C ASP A 72 13.60 -4.07 -13.93
N GLU A 73 13.48 -3.04 -13.11
CA GLU A 73 14.59 -2.22 -12.66
C GLU A 73 14.74 -2.17 -11.14
N SER A 74 13.77 -2.70 -10.37
CA SER A 74 13.75 -2.60 -8.91
C SER A 74 13.85 -1.15 -8.40
N VAL A 75 13.18 -0.23 -9.09
CA VAL A 75 13.11 1.18 -8.71
C VAL A 75 11.73 1.78 -8.94
N ILE A 76 11.42 2.81 -8.17
CA ILE A 76 10.38 3.80 -8.49
C ILE A 76 11.04 5.14 -8.82
N GLU A 77 10.30 6.06 -9.42
CA GLU A 77 10.74 7.44 -9.64
C GLU A 77 9.95 8.40 -8.77
N ASN A 78 10.65 9.36 -8.16
CA ASN A 78 10.06 10.47 -7.44
C ASN A 78 10.87 11.73 -7.74
N ASP A 79 10.22 12.83 -8.12
CA ASP A 79 10.86 14.10 -8.50
C ASP A 79 12.03 13.94 -9.50
N GLY A 80 11.82 13.10 -10.53
CA GLY A 80 12.81 12.84 -11.59
C GLY A 80 14.04 12.02 -11.14
N LYS A 81 14.04 11.47 -9.93
CA LYS A 81 15.11 10.60 -9.40
C LYS A 81 14.61 9.19 -9.15
N LYS A 82 15.48 8.21 -9.37
CA LYS A 82 15.19 6.79 -9.10
C LYS A 82 15.53 6.41 -7.66
N TYR A 83 14.63 5.67 -7.03
CA TYR A 83 14.76 5.17 -5.67
C TYR A 83 14.53 3.65 -5.65
N ALA A 84 15.32 2.92 -4.86
CA ALA A 84 15.23 1.46 -4.80
C ALA A 84 13.86 0.99 -4.28
N TRP A 85 13.22 0.11 -5.03
CA TRP A 85 11.93 -0.49 -4.67
C TRP A 85 11.77 -1.82 -5.39
N THR A 86 11.69 -2.93 -4.65
CA THR A 86 11.86 -4.28 -5.24
C THR A 86 10.58 -5.09 -5.35
N ILE A 87 9.49 -4.67 -4.69
CA ILE A 87 8.21 -5.40 -4.68
C ILE A 87 7.10 -4.46 -5.13
N PRO A 88 6.50 -4.64 -6.30
CA PRO A 88 5.48 -3.73 -6.78
C PRO A 88 4.17 -3.92 -6.00
N ILE A 89 3.40 -2.85 -5.82
CA ILE A 89 2.17 -2.86 -5.02
C ILE A 89 1.05 -2.25 -5.86
N SER A 90 0.11 -3.07 -6.31
CA SER A 90 -1.14 -2.65 -6.95
C SER A 90 -2.30 -3.48 -6.39
N PHE A 91 -3.56 -3.05 -6.58
CA PHE A 91 -4.70 -3.76 -5.98
C PHE A 91 -5.35 -4.74 -6.96
N PRO A 92 -5.36 -6.05 -6.66
CA PRO A 92 -5.87 -7.05 -7.57
C PRO A 92 -7.39 -7.11 -7.58
N VAL A 93 -7.98 -7.20 -8.78
CA VAL A 93 -9.42 -7.30 -9.02
C VAL A 93 -9.73 -8.38 -10.06
N THR A 94 -10.96 -8.88 -10.02
CA THR A 94 -11.45 -9.84 -11.03
C THR A 94 -11.65 -9.14 -12.37
N SER A 95 -11.61 -9.92 -13.46
CA SER A 95 -11.93 -9.42 -14.80
C SER A 95 -13.33 -8.76 -14.87
N GLU A 96 -14.32 -9.36 -14.18
CA GLU A 96 -15.68 -8.82 -14.13
C GLU A 96 -15.74 -7.43 -13.49
N LEU A 97 -15.01 -7.23 -12.38
CA LEU A 97 -14.96 -5.93 -11.71
C LEU A 97 -14.15 -4.94 -12.54
N ALA A 98 -13.00 -5.34 -13.10
CA ALA A 98 -12.19 -4.51 -13.98
C ALA A 98 -12.99 -3.96 -15.17
N GLY A 99 -13.85 -4.77 -15.78
CA GLY A 99 -14.73 -4.34 -16.89
C GLY A 99 -15.78 -3.29 -16.51
N LYS A 100 -15.98 -2.99 -15.22
CA LYS A 100 -16.88 -1.95 -14.69
C LYS A 100 -16.12 -0.72 -14.19
N LEU A 101 -14.79 -0.76 -14.23
CA LEU A 101 -13.90 0.28 -13.72
C LEU A 101 -13.20 1.00 -14.87
N SER A 102 -12.82 2.26 -14.62
CA SER A 102 -12.12 3.08 -15.62
C SER A 102 -11.14 4.05 -14.96
N SER A 103 -10.11 4.45 -15.70
CA SER A 103 -9.24 5.55 -15.28
C SER A 103 -10.05 6.85 -15.12
N GLY A 104 -9.72 7.63 -14.10
CA GLY A 104 -10.45 8.83 -13.68
C GLY A 104 -11.65 8.55 -12.77
N GLN A 105 -12.00 7.29 -12.52
CA GLN A 105 -13.09 6.94 -11.61
C GLN A 105 -12.63 6.91 -10.16
N LYS A 106 -13.44 7.48 -9.27
CA LYS A 106 -13.29 7.32 -7.82
C LYS A 106 -14.11 6.14 -7.31
N VAL A 107 -13.49 5.26 -6.52
CA VAL A 107 -14.13 4.09 -5.92
C VAL A 107 -13.92 4.04 -4.42
N ALA A 108 -14.79 3.33 -3.69
CA ALA A 108 -14.60 3.06 -2.28
C ALA A 108 -13.94 1.68 -2.08
N LEU A 109 -12.93 1.64 -1.23
CA LEU A 109 -12.26 0.42 -0.80
C LEU A 109 -12.97 -0.12 0.44
N THR A 110 -13.27 -1.42 0.47
CA THR A 110 -13.91 -2.06 1.63
C THR A 110 -13.03 -3.16 2.22
N CYS A 111 -13.04 -3.29 3.54
CA CYS A 111 -12.40 -4.43 4.22
C CYS A 111 -13.19 -5.73 4.02
N PRO A 112 -12.63 -6.90 4.41
CA PRO A 112 -13.34 -8.18 4.36
C PRO A 112 -14.68 -8.19 5.10
N GLU A 113 -14.84 -7.37 6.15
CA GLU A 113 -16.09 -7.21 6.90
C GLU A 113 -17.13 -6.34 6.16
N GLY A 114 -16.78 -5.78 4.99
CA GLY A 114 -17.66 -4.96 4.16
C GLY A 114 -17.69 -3.46 4.51
N ASN A 115 -16.96 -3.03 5.54
CA ASN A 115 -16.90 -1.62 5.91
C ASN A 115 -16.00 -0.84 4.95
N ILE A 116 -16.37 0.41 4.67
CA ILE A 116 -15.52 1.33 3.91
C ILE A 116 -14.29 1.68 4.74
N VAL A 117 -13.12 1.51 4.15
CA VAL A 117 -11.83 1.83 4.76
C VAL A 117 -11.09 2.94 4.03
N GLY A 118 -11.49 3.26 2.80
CA GLY A 118 -10.83 4.28 2.01
C GLY A 118 -11.48 4.51 0.66
N THR A 119 -10.85 5.35 -0.15
CA THR A 119 -11.18 5.59 -1.54
C THR A 119 -9.93 5.48 -2.40
N LEU A 120 -10.12 5.16 -3.67
CA LEU A 120 -9.08 5.15 -4.69
C LEU A 120 -9.56 5.99 -5.87
N ASP A 121 -8.79 7.00 -6.23
CA ASP A 121 -8.90 7.71 -7.50
C ASP A 121 -8.07 6.93 -8.52
N ILE A 122 -8.74 6.15 -9.37
CA ILE A 122 -8.12 5.19 -10.28
C ILE A 122 -7.37 5.95 -11.38
N SER A 123 -6.07 5.72 -11.51
CA SER A 123 -5.28 6.19 -12.65
C SER A 123 -5.17 5.13 -13.73
N ASP A 124 -5.22 3.85 -13.38
CA ASP A 124 -4.97 2.75 -14.30
C ASP A 124 -5.69 1.46 -13.92
N VAL A 125 -6.07 0.67 -14.93
CA VAL A 125 -6.66 -0.67 -14.80
C VAL A 125 -5.99 -1.55 -15.85
N PHE A 126 -5.17 -2.51 -15.42
CA PHE A 126 -4.29 -3.27 -16.32
C PHE A 126 -4.22 -4.75 -15.96
N GLU A 127 -3.89 -5.61 -16.93
CA GLU A 127 -3.79 -7.06 -16.71
C GLU A 127 -2.61 -7.44 -15.80
N TRP A 128 -2.82 -8.48 -14.98
CA TRP A 128 -1.79 -9.00 -14.08
C TRP A 128 -1.04 -10.18 -14.70
N ASP A 129 0.16 -9.93 -15.22
CA ASP A 129 1.10 -10.98 -15.63
C ASP A 129 1.73 -11.65 -14.39
N LYS A 130 1.00 -12.64 -13.85
CA LYS A 130 1.40 -13.40 -12.66
C LYS A 130 2.72 -14.17 -12.86
N PRO A 131 2.95 -14.90 -13.97
CA PRO A 131 4.24 -15.55 -14.23
C PRO A 131 5.42 -14.57 -14.19
N ARG A 132 5.27 -13.38 -14.81
CA ARG A 132 6.31 -12.35 -14.76
C ARG A 132 6.53 -11.82 -13.35
N TYR A 133 5.46 -11.52 -12.61
CA TYR A 133 5.56 -11.10 -11.21
C TYR A 133 6.34 -12.12 -10.38
N LEU A 134 6.00 -13.41 -10.48
CA LEU A 134 6.67 -14.46 -9.70
C LEU A 134 8.15 -14.55 -10.02
N LYS A 135 8.50 -14.57 -11.31
CA LYS A 135 9.89 -14.64 -11.76
C LYS A 135 10.71 -13.43 -11.31
N SER A 136 10.16 -12.22 -11.41
CA SER A 136 10.87 -10.99 -11.03
C SER A 136 10.98 -10.82 -9.53
N VAL A 137 9.91 -11.05 -8.76
CA VAL A 137 9.88 -10.78 -7.31
C VAL A 137 10.53 -11.91 -6.49
N TYR A 138 10.32 -13.17 -6.88
CA TYR A 138 10.88 -14.32 -6.16
C TYR A 138 12.14 -14.88 -6.81
N GLY A 139 12.53 -14.38 -7.98
CA GLY A 139 13.76 -14.79 -8.68
C GLY A 139 13.70 -16.21 -9.25
N THR A 140 12.52 -16.82 -9.33
CA THR A 140 12.31 -18.21 -9.75
C THR A 140 10.93 -18.38 -10.41
N ASP A 141 10.81 -19.37 -11.29
CA ASP A 141 9.56 -19.83 -11.88
C ASP A 141 8.88 -20.93 -11.05
N ARG A 142 9.51 -21.36 -9.95
CA ARG A 142 8.93 -22.31 -9.00
C ARG A 142 7.67 -21.74 -8.35
N THR A 143 6.65 -22.58 -8.24
CA THR A 143 5.36 -22.20 -7.65
C THR A 143 5.07 -22.88 -6.32
N ASP A 144 6.02 -23.63 -5.76
CA ASP A 144 5.86 -24.41 -4.52
C ASP A 144 6.22 -23.62 -3.25
N HIS A 145 6.19 -22.28 -3.32
CA HIS A 145 6.48 -21.39 -2.19
C HIS A 145 5.25 -20.55 -1.81
N PRO A 146 5.13 -20.09 -0.55
CA PRO A 146 3.94 -19.36 -0.08
C PRO A 146 3.62 -18.09 -0.89
N GLY A 147 4.65 -17.41 -1.40
CA GLY A 147 4.48 -16.26 -2.29
C GLY A 147 3.79 -16.57 -3.63
N ALA A 148 3.97 -17.79 -4.15
CA ALA A 148 3.29 -18.24 -5.37
C ALA A 148 1.85 -18.62 -5.06
N ASP A 149 1.58 -19.25 -3.91
CA ASP A 149 0.22 -19.55 -3.45
C ASP A 149 -0.61 -18.27 -3.30
N MET A 150 -0.02 -17.18 -2.80
CA MET A 150 -0.69 -15.88 -2.74
C MET A 150 -1.24 -15.47 -4.12
N VAL A 151 -0.41 -15.58 -5.15
CA VAL A 151 -0.72 -15.08 -6.50
C VAL A 151 -1.58 -16.05 -7.31
N LEU A 152 -1.28 -17.34 -7.22
CA LEU A 152 -1.86 -18.38 -8.08
C LEU A 152 -3.04 -19.11 -7.45
N VAL A 153 -3.12 -19.16 -6.12
CA VAL A 153 -4.18 -19.87 -5.38
C VAL A 153 -5.13 -18.88 -4.72
N ASN A 154 -4.62 -17.99 -3.88
CA ASN A 154 -5.46 -17.06 -3.12
C ASN A 154 -6.10 -16.00 -4.02
N ASP A 155 -5.33 -15.44 -4.94
CA ASP A 155 -5.80 -14.45 -5.90
C ASP A 155 -6.09 -15.05 -7.28
N ALA A 156 -6.33 -16.36 -7.39
CA ALA A 156 -6.51 -17.07 -8.67
C ALA A 156 -7.50 -16.37 -9.62
N ASP A 157 -8.60 -15.84 -9.08
CA ASP A 157 -9.67 -15.14 -9.80
C ASP A 157 -9.35 -13.68 -10.16
N LYS A 158 -8.30 -13.11 -9.56
CA LYS A 158 -7.84 -11.75 -9.85
C LYS A 158 -6.93 -11.76 -11.06
N THR A 159 -7.34 -11.06 -12.09
CA THR A 159 -6.62 -11.01 -13.38
C THR A 159 -6.19 -9.61 -13.77
N HIS A 160 -6.65 -8.60 -13.04
CA HIS A 160 -6.30 -7.20 -13.28
C HIS A 160 -5.81 -6.56 -12.00
N LEU A 161 -5.08 -5.46 -12.15
CA LEU A 161 -4.56 -4.61 -11.10
C LEU A 161 -5.12 -3.20 -11.27
N LEU A 162 -5.40 -2.54 -10.15
CA LEU A 162 -5.74 -1.13 -10.09
C LEU A 162 -4.53 -0.33 -9.63
N GLY A 163 -4.24 0.76 -10.35
CA GLY A 163 -3.33 1.82 -9.94
C GLY A 163 -4.09 3.12 -9.66
N GLY A 164 -3.53 3.97 -8.81
CA GLY A 164 -4.16 5.25 -8.49
C GLY A 164 -3.67 5.86 -7.19
N THR A 165 -4.35 6.92 -6.78
CA THR A 165 -4.07 7.64 -5.53
C THR A 165 -5.11 7.28 -4.49
N LEU A 166 -4.69 6.88 -3.29
CA LEU A 166 -5.61 6.45 -2.24
C LEU A 166 -5.80 7.49 -1.15
N MET A 167 -6.92 7.40 -0.44
CA MET A 167 -7.14 8.00 0.88
C MET A 167 -7.75 6.93 1.77
N ALA A 168 -7.31 6.79 3.02
CA ALA A 168 -7.84 5.79 3.94
C ALA A 168 -8.26 6.39 5.28
N LEU A 169 -9.27 5.81 5.89
CA LEU A 169 -9.55 6.02 7.30
C LEU A 169 -8.38 5.49 8.15
N PRO A 170 -8.14 6.05 9.35
CA PRO A 170 -7.10 5.56 10.24
C PRO A 170 -7.27 4.06 10.53
N GLN A 171 -6.15 3.32 10.54
CA GLN A 171 -6.19 1.90 10.91
C GLN A 171 -6.75 1.73 12.32
N PRO A 172 -7.76 0.86 12.53
CA PRO A 172 -8.21 0.51 13.86
C PRO A 172 -7.05 -0.10 14.67
N LYS A 173 -6.76 0.47 15.84
CA LYS A 173 -5.75 -0.08 16.75
C LYS A 173 -6.35 -1.23 17.56
N ASN A 174 -5.62 -2.34 17.68
CA ASN A 174 -6.02 -3.46 18.53
C ASN A 174 -5.98 -3.03 20.00
N SER A 175 -7.00 -3.37 20.80
CA SER A 175 -7.08 -2.95 22.20
C SER A 175 -6.00 -3.56 23.10
N SER A 176 -5.46 -4.72 22.74
CA SER A 176 -4.49 -5.45 23.57
C SER A 176 -3.04 -5.00 23.32
N PHE A 177 -2.71 -4.60 22.09
CA PHE A 177 -1.33 -4.28 21.69
C PHE A 177 -1.18 -3.01 20.84
N GLY A 178 -2.27 -2.30 20.55
CA GLY A 178 -2.26 -1.12 19.68
C GLY A 178 -1.39 0.03 20.20
N GLN A 179 -1.16 0.11 21.52
CA GLN A 179 -0.22 1.07 22.10
C GLN A 179 1.23 0.88 21.62
N TYR A 180 1.59 -0.32 21.14
CA TYR A 180 2.92 -0.62 20.61
C TYR A 180 3.02 -0.38 19.10
N VAL A 181 1.89 -0.14 18.42
CA VAL A 181 1.84 0.10 16.97
C VAL A 181 1.93 1.60 16.73
N LEU A 182 3.16 2.06 16.49
CA LEU A 182 3.49 3.43 16.14
C LEU A 182 3.54 3.60 14.62
N SER A 183 2.93 4.67 14.11
CA SER A 183 3.11 5.14 12.73
C SER A 183 4.55 5.61 12.50
N PRO A 184 4.99 5.77 11.24
CA PRO A 184 6.28 6.36 10.92
C PRO A 184 6.50 7.73 11.56
N ARG A 185 5.46 8.58 11.61
CA ARG A 185 5.52 9.90 12.24
C ARG A 185 5.65 9.81 13.76
N GLU A 186 4.87 8.94 14.41
CA GLU A 186 4.98 8.69 15.86
C GLU A 186 6.37 8.13 16.22
N THR A 187 6.89 7.21 15.41
CA THR A 187 8.23 6.62 15.60
C THR A 187 9.33 7.66 15.45
N ARG A 188 9.29 8.49 14.38
CA ARG A 188 10.24 9.59 14.19
C ARG A 188 10.19 10.60 15.34
N LYS A 189 8.99 10.96 15.80
CA LYS A 189 8.81 11.81 16.98
C LYS A 189 9.44 11.18 18.22
N LEU A 190 9.21 9.89 18.48
CA LEU A 190 9.81 9.19 19.61
C LEU A 190 11.34 9.24 19.57
N VAL A 191 11.95 8.98 18.41
CA VAL A 191 13.42 9.03 18.23
C VAL A 191 13.94 10.43 18.53
N ALA A 192 13.28 11.47 17.99
CA ALA A 192 13.66 12.87 18.22
C ALA A 192 13.50 13.28 19.70
N ASP A 193 12.38 12.94 20.33
CA ASP A 193 12.11 13.25 21.75
C ASP A 193 13.11 12.55 22.68
N LYS A 194 13.65 11.39 22.28
CA LYS A 194 14.69 10.66 23.01
C LYS A 194 16.11 11.19 22.78
N GLY A 195 16.31 12.05 21.78
CA GLY A 195 17.64 12.55 21.41
C GLY A 195 18.58 11.45 20.93
N TRP A 196 18.05 10.42 20.25
CA TRP A 196 18.88 9.34 19.70
C TRP A 196 19.48 9.75 18.35
N ASP A 197 20.81 9.75 18.29
CA ASP A 197 21.56 10.05 17.06
C ASP A 197 21.74 8.81 16.15
N ALA A 198 21.51 7.62 16.68
CA ALA A 198 21.59 6.35 15.94
C ALA A 198 20.49 5.39 16.40
N VAL A 199 19.85 4.72 15.43
CA VAL A 199 18.78 3.75 15.66
C VAL A 199 19.04 2.52 14.79
N VAL A 200 18.98 1.33 15.41
CA VAL A 200 19.08 0.05 14.69
C VAL A 200 17.69 -0.60 14.70
N ALA A 201 17.16 -0.86 13.51
CA ALA A 201 15.91 -1.60 13.35
C ALA A 201 16.18 -3.10 13.30
N PHE A 202 15.44 -3.88 14.08
CA PHE A 202 15.49 -5.34 14.06
C PHE A 202 14.10 -5.88 13.69
N GLN A 203 14.00 -6.48 12.51
CA GLN A 203 12.77 -7.11 12.04
C GLN A 203 12.75 -8.59 12.45
N THR A 204 11.64 -9.01 13.08
CA THR A 204 11.41 -10.44 13.37
C THR A 204 9.96 -10.82 13.15
N ARG A 205 9.75 -12.08 12.76
CA ARG A 205 8.46 -12.77 12.79
C ARG A 205 8.47 -13.99 13.73
N ASN A 206 9.58 -14.17 14.46
CA ASN A 206 9.83 -15.28 15.37
C ASN A 206 10.02 -14.75 16.80
N PRO A 207 9.75 -15.58 17.82
CA PRO A 207 10.16 -15.29 19.20
C PRO A 207 11.66 -14.98 19.29
N LEU A 208 12.01 -14.13 20.26
CA LEU A 208 13.39 -13.80 20.62
C LEU A 208 13.91 -14.75 21.69
#